data_AF-A0A7K3GV42-F1
#
_entry.id   AF-A0A7K3GV42-F1
#
_cell.length_a   1.000
_cell.length_b   1.000
_cell.length_c   1.000
_cell.angle_alpha   90.00
_cell.angle_beta   90.00
_cell.angle_gamma   90.00
#
_symmetry.space_group_name_H-M   'P 1'
#
loop_
_entity.id
_entity.type
_entity.pdbx_description
1 polymer ?
#
loop_
_entity_poly.entity_id
_entity_poly.type
_entity_poly.pdbx_seq_one_letter_code
_entity_poly.pdbx_strand_id
1 'polypeptide(L)'
;MSKANPFKDRQARKAAGVVVPGQQGTDPAGTGSDPATVPFAQGRPVKMMTLADLPEPIETPDAAGDLSEEEEQILALCMQGVQQFEDAWWVMGKSMANISSRRLYRKTHPSFEAFAQDVFKKSRPIAYEEMTAYAIGELLSARADRAFEENSNGVSARADIPSIGKKAAGALNPITKDYGPETSVAVHETIKDATGKTVTVKALTGIVQQLPRKEERELTQDELTALAREVAANTPRTIPEKPTAASQPTALDGLRNAVTQMEAAHRALAPANIRKALEEDADEAAKILASAKAAADKAVARASAPLPRST
;
A
#
# COMPACT_ATOMS: atom_id res chain seq x y z
N MET A 1 7.97 33.08 -22.05
CA MET A 1 6.96 33.78 -21.22
C MET A 1 6.18 32.73 -20.43
N SER A 2 6.58 32.46 -19.18
CA SER A 2 5.87 31.48 -18.32
C SER A 2 4.54 32.08 -17.87
N LYS A 3 3.42 31.49 -18.28
CA LYS A 3 2.10 31.88 -17.81
C LYS A 3 1.96 31.49 -16.34
N ALA A 4 1.58 32.44 -15.49
CA ALA A 4 1.34 32.21 -14.06
C ALA A 4 0.25 31.15 -13.87
N ASN A 5 0.51 30.20 -12.95
CA ASN A 5 -0.42 29.12 -12.63
C ASN A 5 -1.67 29.68 -11.93
N PRO A 6 -2.88 29.63 -12.55
CA PRO A 6 -4.10 30.24 -12.03
C PRO A 6 -4.63 29.61 -10.74
N PHE A 7 -4.05 28.47 -10.31
CA PHE A 7 -4.41 27.83 -9.04
C PHE A 7 -3.69 28.45 -7.83
N LYS A 8 -2.53 29.09 -8.01
CA LYS A 8 -1.83 29.78 -6.91
C LYS A 8 -2.57 31.04 -6.45
N ASP A 9 -3.16 31.79 -7.38
CA ASP A 9 -3.87 33.04 -7.05
C ASP A 9 -5.17 32.81 -6.27
N ARG A 10 -5.77 31.62 -6.37
CA ARG A 10 -7.01 31.29 -5.65
C ARG A 10 -6.78 30.90 -4.20
N GLN A 11 -5.62 30.32 -3.86
CA GLN A 11 -5.26 30.07 -2.46
C GLN A 11 -4.92 31.38 -1.73
N ALA A 12 -4.30 32.35 -2.41
CA ALA A 12 -4.04 33.67 -1.84
C ALA A 12 -5.33 34.47 -1.53
N ARG A 13 -6.37 34.35 -2.38
CA ARG A 13 -7.65 35.06 -2.16
C ARG A 13 -8.52 34.48 -1.05
N LYS A 14 -8.26 33.26 -0.57
CA LYS A 14 -9.01 32.67 0.55
C LYS A 14 -8.48 33.12 1.93
N ALA A 15 -7.28 33.70 1.98
CA ALA A 15 -6.68 34.27 3.19
C ALA A 15 -7.06 35.74 3.42
N ALA A 16 -7.59 36.43 2.41
CA ALA A 16 -8.13 37.78 2.55
C ALA A 16 -9.66 37.69 2.63
N GLY A 17 -10.20 37.70 3.86
CA GLY A 17 -11.64 37.71 4.10
C GLY A 17 -12.31 38.90 3.42
N VAL A 18 -13.04 38.65 2.34
CA VAL A 18 -13.91 39.64 1.71
C VAL A 18 -15.33 39.40 2.23
N VAL A 19 -15.73 40.25 3.17
CA VAL A 19 -17.11 40.46 3.58
C VAL A 19 -17.84 41.14 2.43
N VAL A 20 -18.88 40.51 1.89
CA VAL A 20 -19.83 41.13 0.98
C VAL A 20 -21.10 41.44 1.77
N PRO A 21 -21.46 42.72 2.00
CA PRO A 21 -22.72 43.07 2.65
C PRO A 21 -23.81 43.36 1.62
N GLY A 22 -25.01 42.83 1.89
CA GLY A 22 -26.26 43.47 1.49
C GLY A 22 -27.03 42.76 0.37
N GLN A 23 -28.06 42.01 0.74
CA GLN A 23 -29.39 42.14 0.13
C GLN A 23 -30.46 41.64 1.12
N GLN A 24 -31.19 42.59 1.69
CA GLN A 24 -32.49 42.37 2.33
C GLN A 24 -33.57 42.38 1.23
N GLY A 25 -34.44 41.37 1.25
CA GLY A 25 -35.65 41.30 0.44
C GLY A 25 -36.62 40.33 1.11
N THR A 26 -37.82 40.83 1.37
CA THR A 26 -38.90 40.28 2.20
C THR A 26 -39.71 39.14 1.55
N ASP A 27 -40.17 38.23 2.41
CA ASP A 27 -41.15 37.12 2.32
C ASP A 27 -42.41 37.37 1.42
N PRO A 28 -43.19 36.34 0.96
CA PRO A 28 -43.66 35.21 1.81
C PRO A 28 -43.97 33.82 1.20
N ALA A 29 -44.12 32.85 2.12
CA ALA A 29 -44.99 31.69 2.10
C ALA A 29 -44.96 30.75 0.86
N GLY A 30 -44.06 29.76 0.92
CA GLY A 30 -44.15 28.54 0.14
C GLY A 30 -43.83 27.32 1.00
N THR A 31 -44.85 26.52 1.31
CA THR A 31 -44.74 25.17 1.90
C THR A 31 -44.06 24.24 0.89
N GLY A 32 -42.75 24.36 0.76
CA GLY A 32 -41.89 23.42 0.07
C GLY A 32 -41.23 22.52 1.10
N SER A 33 -41.55 21.23 1.04
CA SER A 33 -40.87 20.19 1.81
C SER A 33 -39.39 20.16 1.43
N ASP A 34 -38.56 20.83 2.23
CA ASP A 34 -37.10 20.75 2.12
C ASP A 34 -36.68 19.29 2.28
N PRO A 35 -36.03 18.66 1.28
CA PRO A 35 -35.36 17.40 1.52
C PRO A 35 -34.22 17.70 2.49
N ALA A 36 -34.38 17.23 3.73
CA ALA A 36 -33.41 17.31 4.79
C ALA A 36 -31.99 17.17 4.23
N THR A 37 -31.25 18.27 4.26
CA THR A 37 -29.81 18.29 4.03
C THR A 37 -29.21 17.46 5.14
N VAL A 38 -29.11 16.14 4.95
CA VAL A 38 -28.43 15.27 5.90
C VAL A 38 -27.00 15.77 5.94
N PRO A 39 -26.50 16.32 7.06
CA PRO A 39 -25.12 16.72 7.14
C PRO A 39 -24.31 15.44 7.06
N PHE A 40 -23.68 15.21 5.90
CA PHE A 40 -22.64 14.21 5.79
C PHE A 40 -21.60 14.55 6.85
N ALA A 41 -21.51 13.73 7.89
CA ALA A 41 -20.48 13.82 8.90
C ALA A 41 -19.14 13.56 8.22
N GLN A 42 -18.55 14.61 7.64
CA GLN A 42 -17.18 14.58 7.17
C GLN A 42 -16.32 14.45 8.43
N GLY A 43 -15.84 13.24 8.69
CA GLY A 43 -14.85 12.99 9.71
C GLY A 43 -13.75 14.04 9.61
N ARG A 44 -13.29 14.53 10.76
CA ARG A 44 -12.29 15.60 10.81
C ARG A 44 -11.10 15.16 9.96
N PRO A 45 -10.70 15.94 8.92
CA PRO A 45 -9.60 15.53 8.06
C PRO A 45 -8.35 15.34 8.91
N VAL A 46 -7.73 14.16 8.81
CA VAL A 46 -6.44 13.89 9.44
C VAL A 46 -5.45 14.92 8.92
N LYS A 47 -4.69 15.56 9.81
CA LYS A 47 -3.66 16.53 9.43
C LYS A 47 -2.68 15.83 8.49
N MET A 48 -2.58 16.29 7.25
CA MET A 48 -1.55 15.80 6.33
C MET A 48 -0.18 16.21 6.88
N MET A 49 0.71 15.24 6.98
CA MET A 49 2.10 15.44 7.36
C MET A 49 2.81 16.28 6.29
N THR A 50 3.63 17.20 6.76
CA THR A 50 4.44 18.11 5.94
C THR A 50 5.92 17.78 6.10
N LEU A 51 6.77 18.35 5.25
CA LEU A 51 8.22 18.15 5.37
C LEU A 51 8.76 18.66 6.71
N ALA A 52 8.15 19.70 7.29
CA ALA A 52 8.54 20.23 8.60
C ALA A 52 8.18 19.32 9.77
N ASP A 53 7.29 18.34 9.54
CA ASP A 53 6.98 17.33 10.55
C ASP A 53 7.97 16.14 10.49
N LEU A 54 8.81 16.01 9.44
CA LEU A 54 9.82 14.95 9.34
C LEU A 54 11.16 15.39 9.93
N PRO A 55 11.90 14.49 10.60
CA PRO A 55 13.24 14.79 11.08
C PRO A 55 14.22 14.98 9.91
N GLU A 56 15.22 15.83 10.12
CA GLU A 56 16.31 16.00 9.15
C GLU A 56 17.11 14.69 9.02
N PRO A 57 17.54 14.30 7.80
CA PRO A 57 18.41 13.14 7.64
C PRO A 57 19.76 13.37 8.34
N ILE A 58 20.05 12.56 9.36
CA ILE A 58 21.33 12.57 10.08
C ILE A 58 22.04 11.27 9.77
N GLU A 59 23.32 11.34 9.39
CA GLU A 59 24.15 10.15 9.24
C GLU A 59 24.54 9.63 10.64
N THR A 60 24.28 8.36 10.89
CA THR A 60 24.68 7.65 12.10
C THR A 60 25.72 6.59 11.74
N PRO A 61 26.99 6.98 11.53
CA PRO A 61 28.04 6.08 11.04
C PRO A 61 28.32 4.90 11.98
N ASP A 62 27.95 5.03 13.25
CA ASP A 62 28.09 3.99 14.29
C ASP A 62 26.76 3.31 14.65
N ALA A 63 25.73 3.39 13.79
CA ALA A 63 24.46 2.71 14.01
C ALA A 63 24.63 1.17 13.97
N ALA A 64 24.85 0.59 15.13
CA ALA A 64 24.94 -0.84 15.34
C ALA A 64 24.14 -1.21 16.61
N GLY A 65 23.32 -2.26 16.49
CA GLY A 65 22.44 -2.72 17.57
C GLY A 65 20.97 -2.48 17.27
N ASP A 66 20.13 -2.69 18.28
CA ASP A 66 18.70 -2.44 18.20
C ASP A 66 18.42 -0.92 18.19
N LEU A 67 17.30 -0.52 17.59
CA LEU A 67 16.88 0.87 17.59
C LEU A 67 16.57 1.31 19.02
N SER A 68 17.09 2.47 19.40
CA SER A 68 16.64 3.18 20.58
C SER A 68 15.17 3.58 20.43
N GLU A 69 14.49 3.85 21.55
CA GLU A 69 13.08 4.30 21.56
C GLU A 69 12.88 5.56 20.71
N GLU A 70 13.85 6.46 20.68
CA GLU A 70 13.83 7.66 19.83
C GLU A 70 13.93 7.30 18.34
N GLU A 71 14.81 6.37 17.97
CA GLU A 71 14.95 5.88 16.59
C GLU A 71 13.69 5.12 16.13
N GLU A 72 13.04 4.37 17.01
CA GLU A 72 11.76 3.71 16.70
C GLU A 72 10.65 4.74 16.45
N GLN A 73 10.58 5.81 17.24
CA GLN A 73 9.62 6.90 17.03
C GLN A 73 9.90 7.63 15.70
N ILE A 74 11.16 7.90 15.38
CA ILE A 74 11.58 8.47 14.09
C ILE A 74 11.20 7.54 12.94
N LEU A 75 11.46 6.23 13.06
CA LEU A 75 11.07 5.25 12.06
C LEU A 75 9.56 5.24 11.85
N ALA A 76 8.76 5.22 12.92
CA ALA A 76 7.31 5.24 12.84
C ALA A 76 6.80 6.50 12.10
N LEU A 77 7.37 7.66 12.41
CA LEU A 77 7.04 8.93 11.74
C LEU A 77 7.42 8.94 10.26
N CYS A 78 8.60 8.43 9.92
CA CYS A 78 9.03 8.25 8.54
C CYS A 78 8.11 7.28 7.77
N MET A 79 7.73 6.16 8.38
CA MET A 79 6.82 5.18 7.79
C MET A 79 5.42 5.76 7.58
N GLN A 80 4.94 6.62 8.48
CA GLN A 80 3.68 7.36 8.28
C GLN A 80 3.75 8.26 7.04
N GLY A 81 4.90 8.91 6.79
CA GLY A 81 5.10 9.70 5.56
C GLY A 81 5.10 8.87 4.28
N VAL A 82 5.71 7.68 4.33
CA VAL A 82 5.67 6.72 3.22
C VAL A 82 4.22 6.32 2.93
N GLN A 83 3.45 5.97 3.95
CA GLN A 83 2.04 5.60 3.78
C GLN A 83 1.21 6.76 3.20
N GLN A 84 1.38 7.99 3.71
CA GLN A 84 0.68 9.15 3.17
C GLN A 84 1.01 9.39 1.69
N PHE A 85 2.26 9.16 1.27
CA PHE A 85 2.65 9.28 -0.12
C PHE A 85 2.00 8.20 -0.99
N GLU A 86 1.91 6.96 -0.50
CA GLU A 86 1.20 5.88 -1.19
C GLU A 86 -0.28 6.20 -1.37
N ASP A 87 -0.95 6.69 -0.32
CA ASP A 87 -2.35 7.10 -0.37
C ASP A 87 -2.55 8.29 -1.33
N ALA A 88 -1.68 9.29 -1.25
CA ALA A 88 -1.70 10.46 -2.15
C ALA A 88 -1.53 10.05 -3.62
N TRP A 89 -0.75 9.01 -3.88
CA TRP A 89 -0.56 8.49 -5.22
C TRP A 89 -1.86 7.94 -5.82
N TRP A 90 -2.66 7.18 -5.05
CA TRP A 90 -3.97 6.69 -5.50
C TRP A 90 -4.94 7.82 -5.80
N VAL A 91 -5.00 8.81 -4.91
CA VAL A 91 -5.84 10.01 -5.10
C VAL A 91 -5.41 10.77 -6.36
N MET A 92 -4.10 10.88 -6.61
CA MET A 92 -3.56 11.49 -7.82
C MET A 92 -3.96 10.71 -9.08
N GLY A 93 -3.81 9.38 -9.10
CA GLY A 93 -4.21 8.53 -10.23
C GLY A 93 -5.70 8.67 -10.57
N LYS A 94 -6.57 8.62 -9.55
CA LYS A 94 -8.02 8.85 -9.70
C LYS A 94 -8.34 10.23 -10.26
N SER A 95 -7.64 11.24 -9.74
CA SER A 95 -7.82 12.63 -10.14
C SER A 95 -7.40 12.84 -11.60
N MET A 96 -6.25 12.30 -12.01
CA MET A 96 -5.80 12.31 -13.40
C MET A 96 -6.80 11.62 -14.32
N ALA A 97 -7.33 10.45 -13.92
CA ALA A 97 -8.32 9.73 -14.69
C ALA A 97 -9.61 10.54 -14.89
N ASN A 98 -10.10 11.21 -13.84
CA ASN A 98 -11.28 12.09 -13.92
C ASN A 98 -11.01 13.34 -14.78
N ILE A 99 -9.84 13.96 -14.64
CA ILE A 99 -9.46 15.13 -15.44
C ILE A 99 -9.35 14.77 -16.93
N SER A 100 -8.72 13.63 -17.23
CA SER A 100 -8.52 13.15 -18.60
C SER A 100 -9.84 12.76 -19.26
N SER A 101 -10.62 11.88 -18.62
CA SER A 101 -11.89 11.35 -19.17
C SER A 101 -12.95 12.43 -19.40
N ARG A 102 -13.08 13.38 -18.47
CA ARG A 102 -14.02 14.51 -18.59
C ARG A 102 -13.44 15.71 -19.35
N ARG A 103 -12.20 15.58 -19.85
CA ARG A 103 -11.46 16.64 -20.56
C ARG A 103 -11.40 17.95 -19.79
N LEU A 104 -11.26 17.91 -18.45
CA LEU A 104 -11.25 19.12 -17.59
C LEU A 104 -10.02 20.01 -17.86
N TYR A 105 -8.94 19.43 -18.40
CA TYR A 105 -7.75 20.16 -18.81
C TYR A 105 -8.01 21.22 -19.89
N ARG A 106 -9.09 21.08 -20.69
CA ARG A 106 -9.42 22.00 -21.79
C ARG A 106 -9.60 23.46 -21.37
N LYS A 107 -9.82 23.70 -20.07
CA LYS A 107 -9.91 25.04 -19.50
C LYS A 107 -8.58 25.81 -19.58
N THR A 108 -7.45 25.12 -19.47
CA THR A 108 -6.12 25.75 -19.33
C THR A 108 -5.10 25.25 -20.34
N HIS A 109 -5.30 24.06 -20.91
CA HIS A 109 -4.35 23.40 -21.79
C HIS A 109 -5.05 22.82 -23.04
N PRO A 110 -4.36 22.79 -24.19
CA PRO A 110 -4.93 22.26 -25.43
C PRO A 110 -5.05 20.73 -25.44
N SER A 111 -4.23 20.03 -24.65
CA SER A 111 -4.22 18.57 -24.57
C SER A 111 -3.98 18.11 -23.12
N PHE A 112 -4.35 16.86 -22.82
CA PHE A 112 -4.07 16.26 -21.52
C PHE A 112 -2.57 16.14 -21.26
N GLU A 113 -1.78 15.86 -22.30
CA GLU A 113 -0.32 15.78 -22.23
C GLU A 113 0.32 17.09 -21.78
N ALA A 114 -0.09 18.22 -22.37
CA ALA A 114 0.40 19.53 -21.95
C ALA A 114 0.05 19.82 -20.48
N PHE A 115 -1.16 19.44 -20.05
CA PHE A 115 -1.59 19.58 -18.66
C PHE A 115 -0.80 18.69 -17.69
N ALA A 116 -0.59 17.42 -18.05
CA ALA A 116 0.15 16.47 -17.22
C ALA A 116 1.61 16.91 -17.04
N GLN A 117 2.22 17.40 -18.12
CA GLN A 117 3.59 17.90 -18.09
C GLN A 117 3.71 19.20 -17.27
N ASP A 118 2.76 20.13 -17.37
CA ASP A 118 2.83 21.39 -16.62
C ASP A 118 2.49 21.21 -15.13
N VAL A 119 1.37 20.57 -14.82
CA VAL A 119 0.84 20.50 -13.44
C VAL A 119 1.50 19.40 -12.63
N PHE A 120 1.68 18.21 -13.22
CA PHE A 120 2.20 17.04 -12.51
C PHE A 120 3.66 16.72 -12.82
N LYS A 121 4.28 17.46 -13.75
CA LYS A 121 5.66 17.22 -14.22
C LYS A 121 5.86 15.77 -14.70
N LYS A 122 4.84 15.21 -15.36
CA LYS A 122 4.85 13.85 -15.91
C LYS A 122 4.68 13.88 -17.43
N SER A 123 5.46 13.04 -18.11
CA SER A 123 5.24 12.78 -19.53
C SER A 123 3.92 12.06 -19.75
N ARG A 124 3.42 12.10 -20.99
CA ARG A 124 2.17 11.45 -21.37
C ARG A 124 2.14 9.95 -21.04
N PRO A 125 3.15 9.12 -21.41
CA PRO A 125 3.12 7.69 -21.10
C PRO A 125 3.02 7.42 -19.60
N ILE A 126 3.83 8.11 -18.79
CA ILE A 126 3.82 7.96 -17.34
C ILE A 126 2.46 8.33 -16.76
N ALA A 127 1.83 9.43 -17.20
CA ALA A 127 0.52 9.83 -16.70
C ALA A 127 -0.57 8.77 -16.98
N TYR A 128 -0.54 8.14 -18.16
CA TYR A 128 -1.46 7.04 -18.47
C TYR A 128 -1.17 5.78 -17.66
N GLU A 129 0.11 5.46 -17.42
CA GLU A 129 0.48 4.35 -16.52
C GLU A 129 -0.05 4.57 -15.09
N GLU A 130 0.02 5.79 -14.55
CA GLU A 130 -0.56 6.10 -13.23
C GLU A 130 -2.08 5.90 -13.21
N MET A 131 -2.77 6.32 -14.28
CA MET A 131 -4.22 6.16 -14.43
C MET A 131 -4.61 4.67 -14.51
N THR A 132 -3.86 3.88 -15.28
CA THR A 132 -4.09 2.45 -15.42
C THR A 132 -3.82 1.70 -14.12
N ALA A 133 -2.71 1.99 -13.46
CA ALA A 133 -2.37 1.36 -12.19
C ALA A 133 -3.42 1.69 -11.10
N TYR A 134 -3.94 2.94 -11.09
CA TYR A 134 -5.09 3.30 -10.26
C TYR A 134 -6.31 2.42 -10.52
N ALA A 135 -6.70 2.25 -11.79
CA ALA A 135 -7.90 1.48 -12.16
C ALA A 135 -7.80 0.01 -11.72
N ILE A 136 -6.61 -0.61 -11.88
CA ILE A 136 -6.35 -1.97 -11.41
C ILE A 136 -6.49 -2.07 -9.89
N GLY A 137 -5.91 -1.12 -9.16
CA GLY A 137 -6.01 -1.11 -7.70
C GLY A 137 -7.43 -0.91 -7.21
N GLU A 138 -8.22 -0.01 -7.82
CA GLU A 138 -9.64 0.19 -7.44
C GLU A 138 -10.45 -1.10 -7.62
N LEU A 139 -10.25 -1.83 -8.72
CA LEU A 139 -10.91 -3.11 -8.96
C LEU A 139 -10.48 -4.19 -7.94
N LEU A 140 -9.19 -4.28 -7.63
CA LEU A 140 -8.67 -5.20 -6.63
C LEU A 140 -9.13 -4.86 -5.21
N SER A 141 -9.31 -3.57 -4.87
CA SER A 141 -9.90 -3.16 -3.60
C SER A 141 -11.36 -3.55 -3.51
N ALA A 142 -12.11 -3.38 -4.59
CA ALA A 142 -13.54 -3.68 -4.62
C ALA A 142 -13.83 -5.18 -4.48
N ARG A 143 -12.88 -6.05 -4.84
CA ARG A 143 -12.97 -7.51 -4.75
C ARG A 143 -12.31 -8.10 -3.50
N ALA A 144 -11.49 -7.32 -2.79
CA ALA A 144 -10.87 -7.82 -1.59
C ALA A 144 -11.97 -8.07 -0.54
N ASP A 145 -12.19 -9.35 -0.19
CA ASP A 145 -12.96 -9.78 0.99
C ASP A 145 -12.24 -9.35 2.27
N ARG A 146 -11.96 -8.05 2.44
CA ARG A 146 -11.57 -7.52 3.74
C ARG A 146 -12.83 -7.53 4.58
N ALA A 147 -12.77 -8.21 5.73
CA ALA A 147 -13.74 -7.99 6.79
C ALA A 147 -13.87 -6.48 6.94
N PHE A 148 -15.08 -5.97 6.73
CA PHE A 148 -15.35 -4.55 6.92
C PHE A 148 -14.98 -4.26 8.37
N GLU A 149 -13.84 -3.60 8.59
CA GLU A 149 -13.66 -2.90 9.84
C GLU A 149 -14.78 -1.86 9.84
N GLU A 150 -15.79 -2.09 10.69
CA GLU A 150 -16.79 -1.09 11.02
C GLU A 150 -16.01 0.15 11.44
N ASN A 151 -15.90 1.11 10.53
CA ASN A 151 -15.58 2.46 10.94
C ASN A 151 -16.62 2.86 12.00
N SER A 152 -16.22 3.70 12.94
CA SER A 152 -17.04 4.20 14.06
C SER A 152 -18.36 4.88 13.65
N ASN A 153 -18.66 4.90 12.35
CA ASN A 153 -19.74 5.62 11.70
C ASN A 153 -20.79 4.65 11.11
N GLY A 154 -20.59 3.33 11.17
CA GLY A 154 -21.57 2.32 10.73
C GLY A 154 -21.86 2.33 9.22
N VAL A 155 -21.01 2.96 8.42
CA VAL A 155 -21.14 3.00 6.95
C VAL A 155 -19.97 2.24 6.38
N SER A 156 -20.23 1.06 5.83
CA SER A 156 -19.26 0.22 5.14
C SER A 156 -18.40 1.03 4.16
N ALA A 157 -17.24 1.50 4.61
CA ALA A 157 -16.28 2.14 3.73
C ALA A 157 -15.72 1.02 2.86
N ARG A 158 -15.91 1.11 1.54
CA ARG A 158 -15.01 0.42 0.61
C ARG A 158 -13.60 0.68 1.12
N ALA A 159 -12.74 -0.35 1.18
CA ALA A 159 -11.37 -0.18 1.62
C ALA A 159 -10.75 1.02 0.88
N ASP A 160 -10.57 2.14 1.60
CA ASP A 160 -10.13 3.41 1.02
C ASP A 160 -8.68 3.30 0.49
N ILE A 161 -7.98 2.22 0.89
CA ILE A 161 -6.60 1.92 0.56
C ILE A 161 -6.55 0.64 -0.29
N PRO A 162 -5.95 0.70 -1.50
CA PRO A 162 -5.85 -0.48 -2.34
C PRO A 162 -5.02 -1.64 -1.83
N SER A 163 -5.43 -2.84 -2.24
CA SER A 163 -4.84 -4.11 -1.79
C SER A 163 -3.53 -4.48 -2.49
N ILE A 164 -3.10 -3.69 -3.48
CA ILE A 164 -1.90 -3.88 -4.28
C ILE A 164 -1.04 -2.62 -4.24
N GLY A 165 0.29 -2.72 -4.21
CA GLY A 165 1.16 -1.55 -4.30
C GLY A 165 1.32 -1.04 -5.74
N LYS A 166 1.67 0.24 -5.91
CA LYS A 166 1.88 0.89 -7.23
C LYS A 166 2.71 0.05 -8.21
N LYS A 167 3.87 -0.43 -7.77
CA LYS A 167 4.80 -1.18 -8.63
C LYS A 167 4.21 -2.51 -9.09
N ALA A 168 3.42 -3.17 -8.24
CA ALA A 168 2.75 -4.41 -8.60
C ALA A 168 1.59 -4.15 -9.58
N ALA A 169 0.80 -3.08 -9.37
CA ALA A 169 -0.21 -2.67 -10.34
C ALA A 169 0.43 -2.29 -11.69
N GLY A 170 1.55 -1.58 -11.68
CA GLY A 170 2.31 -1.24 -12.89
C GLY A 170 2.87 -2.45 -13.64
N ALA A 171 3.26 -3.52 -12.93
CA ALA A 171 3.71 -4.77 -13.56
C ALA A 171 2.62 -5.44 -14.41
N LEU A 172 1.34 -5.15 -14.14
CA LEU A 172 0.19 -5.66 -14.89
C LEU A 172 -0.21 -4.78 -16.09
N ASN A 173 0.34 -3.58 -16.23
CA ASN A 173 0.04 -2.66 -17.33
C ASN A 173 0.11 -3.31 -18.72
N PRO A 174 1.10 -4.20 -19.02
CA PRO A 174 1.14 -4.88 -20.31
C PRO A 174 -0.13 -5.70 -20.56
N ILE A 175 -0.66 -6.43 -19.57
CA ILE A 175 -1.90 -7.22 -19.72
C ILE A 175 -3.10 -6.29 -19.85
N THR A 176 -3.16 -5.23 -19.05
CA THR A 176 -4.26 -4.25 -19.10
C THR A 176 -4.38 -3.55 -20.44
N LYS A 177 -3.25 -3.23 -21.09
CA LYS A 177 -3.24 -2.61 -22.41
C LYS A 177 -3.80 -3.54 -23.49
N ASP A 178 -3.48 -4.83 -23.40
CA ASP A 178 -3.80 -5.82 -24.43
C ASP A 178 -5.19 -6.41 -24.26
N TYR A 179 -5.59 -6.71 -23.01
CA TYR A 179 -6.78 -7.47 -22.67
C TYR A 179 -7.79 -6.72 -21.78
N GLY A 180 -7.41 -5.55 -21.27
CA GLY A 180 -8.26 -4.75 -20.38
C GLY A 180 -8.01 -4.98 -18.88
N PRO A 181 -8.53 -4.09 -18.02
CA PRO A 181 -8.21 -4.09 -16.59
C PRO A 181 -8.79 -5.30 -15.83
N GLU A 182 -9.96 -5.80 -16.22
CA GLU A 182 -10.65 -6.93 -15.59
C GLU A 182 -9.88 -8.23 -15.77
N THR A 183 -9.34 -8.46 -16.97
CA THR A 183 -8.47 -9.62 -17.25
C THR A 183 -7.15 -9.51 -16.48
N SER A 184 -6.57 -8.31 -16.39
CA SER A 184 -5.39 -8.06 -15.55
C SER A 184 -5.62 -8.41 -14.08
N VAL A 185 -6.79 -8.03 -13.53
CA VAL A 185 -7.18 -8.38 -12.16
C VAL A 185 -7.32 -9.89 -11.99
N ALA A 186 -8.00 -10.57 -12.92
CA ALA A 186 -8.16 -12.03 -12.87
C ALA A 186 -6.80 -12.77 -12.94
N VAL A 187 -5.87 -12.28 -13.76
CA VAL A 187 -4.50 -12.80 -13.82
C VAL A 187 -3.78 -12.62 -12.49
N HIS A 188 -3.88 -11.43 -11.87
CA HIS A 188 -3.26 -11.17 -10.57
C HIS A 188 -3.83 -12.08 -9.46
N GLU A 189 -5.15 -12.21 -9.37
CA GLU A 189 -5.83 -13.10 -8.42
C GLU A 189 -5.37 -14.55 -8.63
N THR A 190 -5.31 -15.01 -9.88
CA THR A 190 -4.84 -16.35 -10.22
C THR A 190 -3.39 -16.60 -9.81
N ILE A 191 -2.49 -15.62 -10.01
CA ILE A 191 -1.09 -15.71 -9.59
C ILE A 191 -0.99 -15.76 -8.06
N LYS A 192 -1.78 -14.94 -7.36
CA LYS A 192 -1.84 -14.92 -5.89
C LYS A 192 -2.30 -16.28 -5.34
N ASP A 193 -3.34 -16.86 -5.92
CA ASP A 193 -3.87 -18.17 -5.51
C ASP A 193 -2.88 -19.30 -5.78
N ALA A 194 -2.23 -19.29 -6.95
CA ALA A 194 -1.24 -20.31 -7.33
C ALA A 194 0.03 -20.27 -6.46
N THR A 195 0.43 -19.08 -6.03
CA THR A 195 1.63 -18.89 -5.20
C THR A 195 1.35 -19.04 -3.69
N GLY A 196 0.08 -18.93 -3.27
CA GLY A 196 -0.36 -19.06 -1.88
C GLY A 196 0.20 -17.99 -0.92
N LYS A 197 0.76 -16.90 -1.46
CA LYS A 197 1.44 -15.83 -0.69
C LYS A 197 1.21 -14.46 -1.34
N THR A 198 1.64 -13.41 -0.65
CA THR A 198 1.77 -12.07 -1.22
C THR A 198 2.69 -12.11 -2.44
N VAL A 199 2.16 -11.76 -3.61
CA VAL A 199 2.90 -11.77 -4.86
C VAL A 199 3.91 -10.62 -4.84
N THR A 200 5.21 -10.94 -4.91
CA THR A 200 6.24 -9.91 -5.02
C THR A 200 6.20 -9.26 -6.40
N VAL A 201 6.58 -7.98 -6.49
CA VAL A 201 6.66 -7.26 -7.79
C VAL A 201 7.53 -8.03 -8.79
N LYS A 202 8.67 -8.56 -8.34
CA LYS A 202 9.59 -9.32 -9.21
C LYS A 202 8.95 -10.59 -9.77
N ALA A 203 8.24 -11.35 -8.93
CA ALA A 203 7.54 -12.55 -9.37
C ALA A 203 6.42 -12.20 -10.35
N LEU A 204 5.63 -11.17 -10.04
CA LEU A 204 4.54 -10.70 -10.91
C LEU A 204 5.07 -10.27 -12.28
N THR A 205 6.12 -9.44 -12.32
CA THR A 205 6.76 -9.00 -13.56
C THR A 205 7.32 -10.18 -14.35
N GLY A 206 8.01 -11.12 -13.69
CA GLY A 206 8.57 -12.30 -14.35
C GLY A 206 7.51 -13.21 -14.96
N ILE A 207 6.36 -13.37 -14.30
CA ILE A 207 5.22 -14.14 -14.83
C ILE A 207 4.57 -13.39 -16.00
N VAL A 208 4.27 -12.10 -15.84
CA VAL A 208 3.63 -11.28 -16.89
C VAL A 208 4.49 -11.22 -18.16
N GLN A 209 5.81 -11.17 -18.04
CA GLN A 209 6.74 -11.18 -19.18
C GLN A 209 6.74 -12.50 -19.97
N GLN A 210 6.30 -13.61 -19.36
CA GLN A 210 6.21 -14.91 -20.02
C GLN A 210 4.84 -15.12 -20.69
N LEU A 211 3.85 -14.27 -20.41
CA LEU A 211 2.54 -14.36 -21.04
C LEU A 211 2.59 -13.75 -22.45
N PRO A 212 1.96 -14.40 -23.45
CA PRO A 212 1.95 -13.91 -24.82
C PRO A 212 1.21 -12.58 -24.90
N ARG A 213 1.76 -11.67 -25.70
CA ARG A 213 1.10 -10.39 -26.04
C ARG A 213 -0.08 -10.67 -26.96
N LYS A 214 -1.11 -9.82 -26.93
CA LYS A 214 -2.29 -9.98 -27.80
C LYS A 214 -1.92 -10.00 -29.30
N GLU A 215 -0.86 -9.27 -29.65
CA GLU A 215 -0.31 -9.21 -31.01
C GLU A 215 0.34 -10.53 -31.45
N GLU A 216 0.88 -11.31 -30.51
CA GLU A 216 1.54 -12.59 -30.77
C GLU A 216 0.52 -13.74 -30.78
N ARG A 217 -0.42 -13.72 -29.83
CA ARG A 217 -1.48 -14.71 -29.69
C ARG A 217 -2.66 -14.10 -28.94
N GLU A 218 -3.79 -13.97 -29.62
CA GLU A 218 -5.03 -13.55 -28.96
C GLU A 218 -5.58 -14.71 -28.12
N LEU A 219 -5.59 -14.51 -26.80
CA LEU A 219 -6.15 -15.44 -25.82
C LEU A 219 -7.43 -14.86 -25.21
N THR A 220 -8.38 -15.74 -24.89
CA THR A 220 -9.49 -15.39 -24.00
C THR A 220 -8.99 -15.18 -22.57
N GLN A 221 -9.81 -14.54 -21.73
CA GLN A 221 -9.47 -14.34 -20.31
C GLN A 221 -9.20 -15.67 -19.59
N ASP A 222 -10.00 -16.71 -19.87
CA ASP A 222 -9.88 -18.02 -19.23
C ASP A 222 -8.60 -18.74 -19.66
N GLU A 223 -8.21 -18.65 -20.93
CA GLU A 223 -6.95 -19.20 -21.43
C GLU A 223 -5.74 -18.46 -20.85
N LEU A 224 -5.79 -17.13 -20.79
CA LEU A 224 -4.70 -16.33 -20.26
C LEU A 224 -4.51 -16.57 -18.75
N THR A 225 -5.59 -16.68 -17.98
CA THR A 225 -5.52 -17.00 -16.55
C THR A 225 -5.05 -18.44 -16.32
N ALA A 226 -5.49 -19.41 -17.12
CA ALA A 226 -4.98 -20.78 -17.06
C ALA A 226 -3.45 -20.82 -17.32
N LEU A 227 -2.97 -20.11 -18.35
CA LEU A 227 -1.55 -20.00 -18.63
C LEU A 227 -0.79 -19.29 -17.51
N ALA A 228 -1.33 -18.20 -16.97
CA ALA A 228 -0.74 -17.50 -15.83
C ALA A 228 -0.60 -18.40 -14.61
N ARG A 229 -1.59 -19.27 -14.35
CA ARG A 229 -1.52 -20.28 -13.28
C ARG A 229 -0.39 -21.28 -13.53
N GLU A 230 -0.28 -21.79 -14.75
CA GLU A 230 0.77 -22.75 -15.13
C GLU A 230 2.16 -22.13 -14.97
N VAL A 231 2.37 -20.93 -15.52
CA VAL A 231 3.63 -20.19 -15.39
C VAL A 231 3.94 -19.90 -13.92
N ALA A 232 2.94 -19.49 -13.12
CA ALA A 232 3.13 -19.25 -11.70
C ALA A 232 3.51 -20.51 -10.92
N ALA A 233 2.93 -21.67 -11.28
CA ALA A 233 3.25 -22.96 -10.66
C ALA A 233 4.65 -23.45 -11.04
N ASN A 234 5.09 -23.20 -12.27
CA ASN A 234 6.40 -23.60 -12.80
C ASN A 234 7.52 -22.60 -12.49
N THR A 235 7.18 -21.36 -12.16
CA THR A 235 8.16 -20.37 -11.70
C THR A 235 8.77 -20.90 -10.41
N PRO A 236 10.11 -21.14 -10.35
CA PRO A 236 10.74 -21.63 -9.14
C PRO A 236 10.35 -20.67 -8.04
N ARG A 237 9.61 -21.19 -7.05
CA ARG A 237 9.31 -20.45 -5.85
C ARG A 237 10.67 -19.99 -5.36
N THR A 238 10.94 -18.69 -5.44
CA THR A 238 12.01 -18.09 -4.64
C THR A 238 11.51 -18.16 -3.21
N ILE A 239 11.46 -19.38 -2.68
CA ILE A 239 11.53 -19.64 -1.26
C ILE A 239 12.78 -18.85 -0.86
N PRO A 240 12.74 -17.96 0.14
CA PRO A 240 13.98 -17.48 0.73
C PRO A 240 14.75 -18.74 1.10
N GLU A 241 15.80 -19.05 0.33
CA GLU A 241 16.46 -20.34 0.36
C GLU A 241 16.86 -20.63 1.80
N LYS A 242 16.26 -21.67 2.38
CA LYS A 242 16.92 -22.39 3.46
C LYS A 242 18.23 -22.89 2.85
N PRO A 243 19.41 -22.48 3.34
CA PRO A 243 20.67 -22.79 2.67
C PRO A 243 20.83 -24.31 2.58
N THR A 244 20.88 -24.80 1.34
CA THR A 244 21.22 -26.19 1.05
C THR A 244 22.68 -26.42 1.42
N ALA A 245 22.94 -27.56 2.06
CA ALA A 245 24.18 -27.91 2.73
C ALA A 245 25.41 -27.87 1.80
N ALA A 246 26.11 -26.74 1.83
CA ALA A 246 27.52 -26.61 1.43
C ALA A 246 28.17 -25.38 2.08
N SER A 247 27.37 -24.36 2.43
CA SER A 247 27.80 -23.29 3.34
C SER A 247 27.31 -23.64 4.74
N GLN A 248 28.24 -23.91 5.65
CA GLN A 248 27.88 -23.93 7.07
C GLN A 248 27.18 -22.60 7.39
N PRO A 249 25.98 -22.62 8.01
CA PRO A 249 25.31 -21.40 8.41
C PRO A 249 26.31 -20.61 9.23
N THR A 250 26.60 -19.38 8.79
CA THR A 250 27.54 -18.55 9.52
C THR A 250 27.00 -18.36 10.94
N ALA A 251 27.89 -18.17 11.92
CA ALA A 251 27.46 -17.89 13.30
C ALA A 251 26.44 -16.72 13.35
N LEU A 252 26.54 -15.80 12.39
CA LEU A 252 25.66 -14.66 12.20
C LEU A 252 24.25 -15.05 11.71
N ASP A 253 24.12 -16.02 10.80
CA ASP A 253 22.80 -16.54 10.39
C ASP A 253 22.13 -17.34 11.51
N GLY A 254 22.93 -18.05 12.31
CA GLY A 254 22.46 -18.72 13.53
C GLY A 254 21.88 -17.73 14.55
N LEU A 255 22.55 -16.58 14.70
CA LEU A 255 22.14 -15.50 15.60
C LEU A 255 20.88 -14.78 15.09
N ARG A 256 20.83 -14.40 13.80
CA ARG A 256 19.63 -13.78 13.18
C ARG A 256 18.39 -14.64 13.36
N ASN A 257 18.50 -15.94 13.13
CA ASN A 257 17.40 -16.87 13.33
C ASN A 257 16.98 -17.00 14.82
N ALA A 258 17.91 -16.84 15.76
CA ALA A 258 17.58 -16.84 17.19
C ALA A 258 16.82 -15.57 17.59
N VAL A 259 17.23 -14.40 17.07
CA VAL A 259 16.55 -13.12 17.30
C VAL A 259 15.12 -13.16 16.78
N THR A 260 14.89 -13.62 15.54
CA THR A 260 13.53 -13.76 14.98
C THR A 260 12.66 -14.72 15.81
N GLN A 261 13.24 -15.78 16.38
CA GLN A 261 12.51 -16.70 17.27
C GLN A 261 12.15 -16.05 18.61
N MET A 262 13.03 -15.21 19.16
CA MET A 262 12.75 -14.44 20.37
C MET A 262 11.68 -13.37 20.15
N GLU A 263 11.70 -12.64 19.04
CA GLU A 263 10.65 -11.66 18.71
C GLU A 263 9.28 -12.30 18.55
N ALA A 264 9.22 -13.47 17.90
CA ALA A 264 7.99 -14.24 17.76
C ALA A 264 7.47 -14.72 19.13
N ALA A 265 8.36 -15.21 20.00
CA ALA A 265 8.02 -15.58 21.38
C ALA A 265 7.53 -14.37 22.20
N HIS A 266 8.17 -13.21 22.05
CA HIS A 266 7.76 -11.97 22.72
C HIS A 266 6.36 -11.52 22.29
N ARG A 267 6.05 -11.54 20.99
CA ARG A 267 4.68 -11.25 20.51
C ARG A 267 3.66 -12.25 21.02
N ALA A 268 4.01 -13.54 21.08
CA ALA A 268 3.13 -14.56 21.62
C ALA A 268 2.82 -14.31 23.12
N LEU A 269 3.78 -13.75 23.86
CA LEU A 269 3.64 -13.35 25.26
C LEU A 269 2.99 -11.97 25.47
N ALA A 270 2.50 -11.31 24.42
CA ALA A 270 1.82 -10.02 24.59
C ALA A 270 0.64 -10.16 25.58
N PRO A 271 0.42 -9.18 26.48
CA PRO A 271 -0.60 -9.28 27.54
C PRO A 271 -2.01 -9.59 27.01
N ALA A 272 -2.35 -9.07 25.82
CA ALA A 272 -3.62 -9.35 25.16
C ALA A 272 -3.77 -10.83 24.76
N ASN A 273 -2.70 -11.45 24.28
CA ASN A 273 -2.71 -12.86 23.86
C ASN A 273 -2.76 -13.80 25.07
N ILE A 274 -2.02 -13.48 26.14
CA ILE A 274 -2.04 -14.26 27.38
C ILE A 274 -3.41 -14.14 28.06
N ARG A 275 -3.98 -12.93 28.14
CA ARG A 275 -5.32 -12.74 28.71
C ARG A 275 -6.37 -13.53 27.93
N LYS A 276 -6.35 -13.44 26.59
CA LYS A 276 -7.25 -14.20 25.73
C LYS A 276 -7.09 -15.71 25.93
N ALA A 277 -5.86 -16.22 25.96
CA ALA A 277 -5.60 -17.64 26.18
C ALA A 277 -6.09 -18.10 27.56
N LEU A 278 -5.90 -17.30 28.62
CA LEU A 278 -6.41 -17.61 29.96
C LEU A 278 -7.95 -17.60 30.06
N GLU A 279 -8.61 -16.76 29.27
CA GLU A 279 -10.07 -16.69 29.19
C GLU A 279 -10.68 -17.87 28.42
N GLU A 280 -9.97 -18.41 27.42
CA GLU A 280 -10.43 -19.50 26.56
C GLU A 280 -10.04 -20.90 27.09
N ASP A 281 -8.76 -21.10 27.45
CA ASP A 281 -8.21 -22.38 27.91
C ASP A 281 -6.87 -22.20 28.65
N ALA A 282 -6.85 -22.51 29.95
CA ALA A 282 -5.64 -22.42 30.77
C ALA A 282 -4.49 -23.33 30.28
N ASP A 283 -4.81 -24.46 29.63
CA ASP A 283 -3.79 -25.36 29.06
C ASP A 283 -3.12 -24.74 27.82
N GLU A 284 -3.83 -23.90 27.06
CA GLU A 284 -3.28 -23.19 25.91
C GLU A 284 -2.33 -22.07 26.35
N ALA A 285 -2.68 -21.34 27.41
CA ALA A 285 -1.77 -20.37 28.03
C ALA A 285 -0.48 -21.03 28.53
N ALA A 286 -0.57 -22.23 29.13
CA ALA A 286 0.60 -22.99 29.57
C ALA A 286 1.49 -23.43 28.39
N LYS A 287 0.91 -23.82 27.25
CA LYS A 287 1.67 -24.15 26.03
C LYS A 287 2.38 -22.93 25.44
N ILE A 288 1.74 -21.77 25.42
CA ILE A 288 2.35 -20.51 24.93
C ILE A 288 3.57 -20.16 25.79
N LEU A 289 3.45 -20.24 27.12
CA LEU A 289 4.56 -20.01 28.04
C LEU A 289 5.69 -21.03 27.87
N ALA A 290 5.37 -22.32 27.72
CA ALA A 290 6.35 -23.38 27.51
C ALA A 290 7.11 -23.21 26.18
N SER A 291 6.40 -22.83 25.11
CA SER A 291 7.00 -22.55 23.79
C SER A 291 7.93 -21.34 23.84
N ALA A 292 7.52 -20.25 24.50
CA ALA A 292 8.34 -19.07 24.67
C ALA A 292 9.61 -19.36 25.49
N LYS A 293 9.49 -20.15 26.57
CA LYS A 293 10.64 -20.59 27.36
C LYS A 293 11.61 -21.43 26.52
N ALA A 294 11.11 -22.40 25.76
CA ALA A 294 11.95 -23.23 24.90
C ALA A 294 12.68 -22.41 23.81
N ALA A 295 12.03 -21.38 23.26
CA ALA A 295 12.66 -20.46 22.33
C ALA A 295 13.78 -19.63 22.98
N ALA A 296 13.55 -19.13 24.20
CA ALA A 296 14.55 -18.41 24.98
C ALA A 296 15.76 -19.29 25.35
N ASP A 297 15.52 -20.51 25.86
CA ASP A 297 16.57 -21.47 26.22
C ASP A 297 17.45 -21.80 24.99
N LYS A 298 16.82 -21.96 23.82
CA LYS A 298 17.53 -22.22 22.55
C LYS A 298 18.34 -21.03 22.08
N ALA A 299 17.84 -19.81 22.28
CA ALA A 299 18.59 -18.59 21.96
C ALA A 299 19.82 -18.44 22.87
N VAL A 300 19.67 -18.66 24.17
CA VAL A 300 20.76 -18.64 25.16
C VAL A 300 21.83 -19.69 24.82
N ALA A 301 21.41 -20.92 24.49
CA ALA A 301 22.33 -21.99 24.11
C ALA A 301 23.15 -21.64 22.86
N ARG A 302 22.54 -20.93 21.89
CA ARG A 302 23.23 -20.47 20.67
C ARG A 302 24.16 -19.30 20.93
N ALA A 303 23.75 -18.35 21.77
CA ALA A 303 24.59 -17.22 22.16
C ALA A 303 25.83 -17.66 22.97
N SER A 304 25.69 -18.74 23.74
CA SER A 304 26.77 -19.31 24.54
C SER A 304 27.69 -20.28 23.78
N ALA A 305 27.37 -20.59 22.51
CA ALA A 305 28.17 -21.52 21.73
C ALA A 305 29.52 -20.87 21.34
N PRO A 306 30.66 -21.55 21.55
CA PRO A 306 31.97 -20.99 21.24
C PRO A 306 32.09 -20.72 19.74
N LEU A 307 32.46 -19.48 19.38
CA LEU A 307 32.69 -19.09 18.00
C LEU A 307 33.84 -19.92 17.40
N PRO A 308 33.68 -20.46 16.18
CA PRO A 308 34.77 -21.16 15.50
C PRO A 308 35.93 -20.18 15.30
N ARG A 309 37.10 -20.51 15.86
CA ARG A 309 38.32 -19.73 15.64
C ARG A 309 38.67 -19.80 14.15
N SER A 310 38.81 -18.67 13.48
CA SER A 310 39.33 -18.63 12.11
C SER A 310 40.75 -19.20 12.11
N THR A 311 40.96 -20.28 11.36
CA THR A 311 42.28 -20.84 11.03
C THR A 311 42.86 -20.15 9.80
#